data_AF-A0ABD7U3A8-F1
#
_entry.id   AF-A0ABD7U3A8-F1
#
_cell.length_a   1.000
_cell.length_b   1.000
_cell.length_c   1.000
_cell.angle_alpha   90.00
_cell.angle_beta   90.00
_cell.angle_gamma   90.00
#
_symmetry.space_group_name_H-M   'P 1'
#
loop_
_entity.id
_entity.type
_entity.pdbx_description
1 polymer ?
#
loop_
_entity_poly.entity_id
_entity_poly.type
_entity_poly.pdbx_seq_one_letter_code
_entity_poly.pdbx_strand_id
1 'polypeptide(L)'
;MKARKTKTTIAVIGEGPTEKYYLKSLEGVIHAQVKPVVPNHATSMAELERRIEQCIDDGYNMIFCLIDMDNKKEGRNRENYLRLKTKYHQKTIIKKRQGTESLIRFFENERCLEIWFLYHFKYTTQQFNNSNELAKELERICSYEKTEDFLSRKCKGLHNFLLANEGDLDKAIENSEKSILSKSKEGREHTYSEMADFFYEVMKK
;
A
#
# COMPACT_ATOMS: atom_id res chain seq x y z
N MET A 1 2.62 29.26 25.68
CA MET A 1 1.57 28.32 25.26
C MET A 1 2.25 27.01 24.87
N LYS A 2 1.97 25.89 25.54
CA LYS A 2 2.51 24.58 25.13
C LYS A 2 1.85 24.23 23.79
N ALA A 3 2.65 24.08 22.73
CA ALA A 3 2.16 23.55 21.46
C ALA A 3 1.51 22.19 21.73
N ARG A 4 0.21 22.09 21.47
CA ARG A 4 -0.51 20.83 21.54
C ARG A 4 0.10 19.95 20.46
N LYS A 5 0.85 18.90 20.83
CA LYS A 5 1.32 17.87 19.88
C LYS A 5 0.06 17.30 19.22
N THR A 6 -0.27 17.77 18.03
CA THR A 6 -1.36 17.20 17.23
C THR A 6 -0.94 15.78 16.87
N LYS A 7 -1.76 14.79 17.24
CA LYS A 7 -1.54 13.40 16.87
C LYS A 7 -1.60 13.33 15.35
N THR A 8 -0.49 12.97 14.70
CA THR A 8 -0.43 12.85 13.23
C THR A 8 -1.51 11.86 12.77
N THR A 9 -2.42 12.34 11.92
CA THR A 9 -3.47 11.50 11.31
C THR A 9 -3.03 11.04 9.93
N ILE A 10 -3.16 9.74 9.66
CA ILE A 10 -2.78 9.14 8.38
C ILE A 10 -4.02 8.52 7.75
N ALA A 11 -4.39 8.96 6.55
CA ALA A 11 -5.34 8.24 5.71
C ALA A 11 -4.57 7.31 4.77
N VAL A 12 -5.00 6.05 4.65
CA VAL A 12 -4.42 5.12 3.68
C VAL A 12 -5.50 4.70 2.69
N ILE A 13 -5.29 5.03 1.42
CA ILE A 13 -6.19 4.71 0.30
C ILE A 13 -5.61 3.48 -0.41
N GLY A 14 -6.40 2.42 -0.50
CA GLY A 14 -6.07 1.21 -1.26
C GLY A 14 -6.96 1.08 -2.49
N GLU A 15 -6.51 0.32 -3.49
CA GLU A 15 -7.24 0.18 -4.76
C GLU A 15 -8.31 -0.93 -4.75
N GLY A 16 -8.28 -1.88 -3.81
CA GLY A 16 -9.22 -2.98 -3.75
C GLY A 16 -9.37 -3.67 -2.38
N PRO A 17 -10.10 -4.80 -2.32
CA PRO A 17 -10.44 -5.46 -1.06
C PRO A 17 -9.22 -6.02 -0.32
N THR A 18 -8.16 -6.44 -1.03
CA THR A 18 -6.94 -6.95 -0.39
C THR A 18 -6.31 -5.89 0.53
N GLU A 19 -6.14 -4.65 0.04
CA GLU A 19 -5.58 -3.55 0.81
C GLU A 19 -6.48 -3.22 2.01
N LYS A 20 -7.81 -3.24 1.82
CA LYS A 20 -8.79 -3.01 2.89
C LYS A 20 -8.58 -3.98 4.06
N TYR A 21 -8.54 -5.28 3.77
CA TYR A 21 -8.41 -6.30 4.81
C TYR A 21 -7.01 -6.33 5.41
N TYR A 22 -5.98 -6.03 4.61
CA TYR A 22 -4.61 -5.97 5.12
C TYR A 22 -4.42 -4.81 6.08
N LEU A 23 -4.82 -3.59 5.68
CA LEU A 23 -4.75 -2.40 6.53
C LEU A 23 -5.57 -2.55 7.81
N LYS A 24 -6.75 -3.16 7.73
CA LYS A 24 -7.55 -3.46 8.93
C LYS A 24 -6.82 -4.41 9.87
N SER A 25 -6.10 -5.40 9.34
CA SER A 25 -5.34 -6.35 10.16
C SER A 25 -4.08 -5.77 10.81
N LEU A 26 -3.67 -4.56 10.43
CA LEU A 26 -2.55 -3.83 11.05
C LEU A 26 -3.00 -2.93 12.22
N GLU A 27 -4.30 -2.85 12.52
CA GLU A 27 -4.80 -2.07 13.66
C GLU A 27 -4.20 -2.60 14.97
N GLY A 28 -3.60 -1.70 15.76
CA GLY A 28 -2.85 -2.07 16.98
C GLY A 28 -1.41 -2.52 16.76
N VAL A 29 -1.01 -2.82 15.51
CA VAL A 29 0.38 -3.11 15.13
C VAL A 29 1.14 -1.82 14.82
N ILE A 30 0.51 -0.93 14.05
CA ILE A 30 1.10 0.37 13.66
C ILE A 30 0.78 1.46 14.68
N HIS A 31 1.74 2.37 14.89
CA HIS A 31 1.64 3.44 15.90
C HIS A 31 0.84 4.66 15.42
N ALA A 32 0.68 4.82 14.11
CA ALA A 32 -0.12 5.87 13.52
C ALA A 32 -1.62 5.55 13.56
N GLN A 33 -2.45 6.58 13.72
CA GLN A 33 -3.89 6.45 13.50
C GLN A 33 -4.14 6.36 11.99
N VAL A 34 -4.09 5.15 11.46
CA VAL A 34 -4.37 4.84 10.06
C VAL A 34 -5.86 4.56 9.89
N LYS A 35 -6.49 5.34 9.00
CA LYS A 35 -7.85 5.05 8.55
C LYS A 35 -7.81 4.47 7.13
N PRO A 36 -8.22 3.21 6.93
CA PRO A 36 -8.34 2.67 5.59
C PRO A 36 -9.50 3.34 4.85
N VAL A 37 -9.23 3.87 3.66
CA VAL A 37 -10.20 4.50 2.76
C VAL A 37 -10.24 3.67 1.48
N VAL A 38 -10.95 2.55 1.51
CA VAL A 38 -10.89 1.55 0.43
C VAL A 38 -12.29 1.24 -0.09
N PRO A 39 -12.52 1.24 -1.41
CA PRO A 39 -13.79 0.80 -1.99
C PRO A 39 -13.94 -0.73 -1.95
N ASN A 40 -15.18 -1.21 -2.06
CA ASN A 40 -15.47 -2.65 -2.14
C ASN A 40 -15.18 -3.24 -3.54
N HIS A 41 -14.76 -2.41 -4.50
CA HIS A 41 -14.44 -2.78 -5.87
C HIS A 41 -13.16 -2.06 -6.32
N ALA A 42 -12.54 -2.52 -7.40
CA ALA A 42 -11.35 -1.89 -7.96
C ALA A 42 -11.58 -0.38 -8.20
N THR A 43 -10.61 0.42 -7.76
CA THR A 43 -10.67 1.89 -7.80
C THR A 43 -10.20 2.40 -9.17
N SER A 44 -10.97 3.29 -9.80
CA SER A 44 -10.49 4.02 -10.97
C SER A 44 -9.55 5.17 -10.55
N MET A 45 -8.67 5.64 -11.44
CA MET A 45 -7.81 6.79 -11.13
C MET A 45 -8.59 8.06 -10.74
N ALA A 46 -9.78 8.26 -11.31
CA ALA A 46 -10.65 9.37 -10.93
C ALA A 46 -11.22 9.22 -9.51
N GLU A 47 -11.58 8.01 -9.11
CA GLU A 47 -12.05 7.74 -7.75
C GLU A 47 -10.90 7.85 -6.73
N LEU A 48 -9.68 7.43 -7.10
CA LEU A 48 -8.49 7.64 -6.29
C LEU A 48 -8.24 9.15 -6.08
N GLU A 49 -8.30 9.95 -7.15
CA GLU A 49 -8.18 11.41 -7.05
C GLU A 49 -9.22 12.03 -6.13
N ARG A 50 -10.49 11.65 -6.28
CA ARG A 50 -11.59 12.12 -5.42
C ARG A 50 -11.34 11.80 -3.95
N ARG A 51 -10.80 10.61 -3.65
CA ARG A 51 -10.48 10.19 -2.27
C ARG A 51 -9.30 10.96 -1.70
N ILE A 52 -8.28 11.25 -2.50
CA ILE A 52 -7.18 12.12 -2.10
C ILE A 52 -7.73 13.49 -1.70
N GLU A 53 -8.53 14.12 -2.57
CA GLU A 53 -9.11 15.45 -2.29
C GLU A 53 -10.02 15.43 -1.05
N GLN A 54 -10.84 14.38 -0.88
CA GLN A 54 -11.65 14.22 0.33
C GLN A 54 -10.78 14.13 1.59
N CYS A 55 -9.68 13.37 1.56
CA CYS A 55 -8.78 13.27 2.72
C CYS A 55 -8.06 14.59 3.01
N ILE A 56 -7.76 15.40 1.98
CA ILE A 56 -7.22 16.75 2.17
C ILE A 56 -8.28 17.62 2.86
N ASP A 57 -9.52 17.60 2.39
CA ASP A 57 -10.62 18.40 2.96
C ASP A 57 -11.02 17.96 4.37
N ASP A 58 -10.87 16.67 4.69
CA ASP A 58 -11.06 16.10 6.03
C ASP A 58 -9.90 16.45 6.99
N GLY A 59 -8.81 17.03 6.49
CA GLY A 59 -7.68 17.52 7.29
C GLY A 59 -6.69 16.46 7.75
N TYR A 60 -6.53 15.35 7.02
CA TYR A 60 -5.48 14.36 7.34
C TYR A 60 -4.09 14.95 7.11
N ASN A 61 -3.16 14.74 8.05
CA ASN A 61 -1.79 15.24 7.93
C ASN A 61 -0.98 14.50 6.86
N MET A 62 -1.26 13.21 6.71
CA MET A 62 -0.62 12.36 5.72
C MET A 62 -1.67 11.53 4.98
N ILE A 63 -1.51 11.42 3.67
CA ILE A 63 -2.39 10.65 2.80
C ILE A 63 -1.53 9.70 1.97
N PHE A 64 -1.63 8.41 2.25
CA PHE A 64 -0.84 7.37 1.62
C PHE A 64 -1.71 6.57 0.66
N CYS A 65 -1.25 6.41 -0.58
CA CYS A 65 -1.95 5.64 -1.60
C CYS A 65 -1.16 4.37 -1.87
N LEU A 66 -1.75 3.19 -1.61
CA LEU A 66 -1.18 1.91 -2.04
C LEU A 66 -1.62 1.66 -3.48
N ILE A 67 -0.66 1.52 -4.38
CA ILE A 67 -0.89 1.47 -5.83
C ILE A 67 -0.44 0.11 -6.37
N ASP A 68 -1.36 -0.59 -7.01
CA ASP A 68 -1.11 -1.80 -7.77
C ASP A 68 -0.74 -1.42 -9.22
N MET A 69 0.40 -1.89 -9.71
CA MET A 69 0.92 -1.50 -11.03
C MET A 69 0.41 -2.36 -12.20
N ASP A 70 -0.45 -3.35 -11.95
CA ASP A 70 -0.92 -4.36 -12.93
C ASP A 70 -1.47 -3.76 -14.23
N ASN A 71 -2.23 -2.67 -14.14
CA ASN A 71 -2.93 -2.03 -15.26
C ASN A 71 -2.38 -0.64 -15.61
N LYS A 72 -1.22 -0.24 -15.04
CA LYS A 72 -0.68 1.12 -15.11
C LYS A 72 0.63 1.24 -15.90
N LYS A 73 1.01 0.19 -16.63
CA LYS A 73 2.28 0.14 -17.39
C LYS A 73 2.21 0.75 -18.79
N GLU A 74 1.02 0.81 -19.39
CA GLU A 74 0.84 1.30 -20.76
C GLU A 74 -0.53 1.97 -20.99
N GLY A 75 -0.66 2.62 -22.15
CA GLY A 75 -1.88 3.25 -22.63
C GLY A 75 -2.45 4.34 -21.71
N ARG A 76 -3.76 4.54 -21.81
CA ARG A 76 -4.50 5.59 -21.08
C ARG A 76 -4.39 5.45 -19.55
N ASN A 77 -4.31 4.22 -19.03
CA ASN A 77 -4.19 4.01 -17.59
C ASN A 77 -2.84 4.49 -17.07
N ARG A 78 -1.74 4.24 -17.81
CA ARG A 78 -0.42 4.80 -17.48
C ARG A 78 -0.45 6.32 -17.49
N GLU A 79 -1.00 6.93 -18.53
CA GLU A 79 -1.07 8.40 -18.65
C GLU A 79 -1.88 9.02 -17.49
N ASN A 80 -3.03 8.43 -17.16
CA ASN A 80 -3.85 8.86 -16.03
C ASN A 80 -3.12 8.70 -14.70
N TYR A 81 -2.44 7.58 -14.49
CA TYR A 81 -1.64 7.34 -13.30
C TYR A 81 -0.50 8.34 -13.16
N LEU A 82 0.29 8.55 -14.22
CA LEU A 82 1.42 9.49 -14.22
C LEU A 82 0.96 10.92 -13.96
N ARG A 83 -0.16 11.36 -14.56
CA ARG A 83 -0.77 12.66 -14.28
C ARG A 83 -1.10 12.80 -12.79
N LEU A 84 -1.73 11.77 -12.22
CA LEU A 84 -2.12 11.77 -10.81
C LEU A 84 -0.91 11.76 -9.87
N LYS A 85 0.07 10.89 -10.13
CA LYS A 85 1.33 10.81 -9.38
C LYS A 85 2.06 12.16 -9.43
N THR A 86 2.16 12.79 -10.60
CA THR A 86 2.79 14.11 -10.76
C THR A 86 2.07 15.20 -9.95
N LYS A 87 0.74 15.15 -9.90
CA LYS A 87 -0.09 16.12 -9.18
C LYS A 87 0.07 16.02 -7.66
N TYR A 88 0.18 14.81 -7.10
CA TYR A 88 0.09 14.61 -5.64
C TYR A 88 1.31 13.95 -4.97
N HIS A 89 2.01 13.03 -5.63
CA HIS A 89 3.08 12.27 -4.98
C HIS A 89 4.21 13.18 -4.50
N GLN A 90 4.61 13.02 -3.23
CA GLN A 90 5.60 13.86 -2.55
C GLN A 90 5.24 15.35 -2.57
N LYS A 91 3.95 15.68 -2.65
CA LYS A 91 3.44 17.04 -2.55
C LYS A 91 2.80 17.25 -1.20
N THR A 92 2.99 18.46 -0.69
CA THR A 92 2.29 18.99 0.46
C THR A 92 1.23 19.98 -0.02
N ILE A 93 -0.03 19.74 0.34
CA ILE A 93 -1.15 20.62 0.03
C ILE A 93 -1.58 21.37 1.29
N ILE A 94 -1.63 22.70 1.20
CA ILE A 94 -1.98 23.58 2.33
C ILE A 94 -3.36 24.20 2.07
N LYS A 95 -4.34 23.92 2.93
CA LYS A 95 -5.66 24.56 2.92
C LYS A 95 -5.68 25.70 3.94
N LYS A 96 -5.16 26.87 3.54
CA LYS A 96 -5.01 28.05 4.43
C LYS A 96 -6.25 28.41 5.23
N ARG A 97 -7.45 28.30 4.64
CA ARG A 97 -8.74 28.59 5.31
C ARG A 97 -9.04 27.63 6.47
N GLN A 98 -8.60 26.38 6.37
CA GLN A 98 -8.79 25.35 7.40
C GLN A 98 -7.58 25.25 8.34
N GLY A 99 -6.43 25.85 7.98
CA GLY A 99 -5.18 25.73 8.74
C GLY A 99 -4.59 24.32 8.70
N THR A 100 -4.91 23.54 7.68
CA THR A 100 -4.47 22.14 7.52
C THR A 100 -3.39 22.03 6.42
N GLU A 101 -2.51 21.05 6.62
CA GLU A 101 -1.44 20.67 5.72
C GLU A 101 -1.46 19.14 5.57
N SER A 102 -1.43 18.67 4.32
CA SER A 102 -1.49 17.25 3.98
C SER A 102 -0.31 16.88 3.07
N LEU A 103 0.56 15.97 3.53
CA LEU A 103 1.58 15.33 2.70
C LEU A 103 0.98 14.10 2.01
N ILE A 104 1.12 14.01 0.69
CA ILE A 104 0.62 12.87 -0.08
C ILE A 104 1.79 12.01 -0.58
N ARG A 105 1.72 10.70 -0.37
CA ARG A 105 2.69 9.71 -0.87
C ARG A 105 1.99 8.54 -1.51
N PHE A 106 2.62 7.98 -2.54
CA PHE A 106 2.14 6.82 -3.28
C PHE A 106 3.19 5.74 -3.02
N PHE A 107 2.73 4.51 -2.82
CA PHE A 107 3.57 3.33 -2.59
C PHE A 107 3.17 2.28 -3.61
N GLU A 108 4.04 2.03 -4.58
CA GLU A 108 3.82 1.12 -5.68
C GLU A 108 4.16 -0.32 -5.29
N ASN A 109 3.25 -1.23 -5.63
CA ASN A 109 3.46 -2.66 -5.61
C ASN A 109 3.40 -3.18 -7.05
N GLU A 110 4.46 -3.86 -7.47
CA GLU A 110 4.52 -4.36 -8.84
C GLU A 110 3.49 -5.48 -9.03
N ARG A 111 2.68 -5.33 -10.08
CA ARG A 111 1.39 -5.99 -10.26
C ARG A 111 0.40 -5.65 -9.14
N CYS A 112 0.60 -6.16 -7.93
CA CYS A 112 -0.36 -6.03 -6.84
C CYS A 112 0.26 -6.20 -5.45
N LEU A 113 -0.46 -5.78 -4.39
CA LEU A 113 -0.02 -5.90 -2.99
C LEU A 113 0.45 -7.30 -2.59
N GLU A 114 0.00 -8.38 -3.24
CA GLU A 114 0.48 -9.73 -2.95
C GLU A 114 2.00 -9.93 -3.09
N ILE A 115 2.73 -9.11 -3.87
CA ILE A 115 4.20 -9.17 -3.89
C ILE A 115 4.80 -8.86 -2.51
N TRP A 116 4.18 -7.93 -1.76
CA TRP A 116 4.56 -7.64 -0.39
C TRP A 116 4.31 -8.84 0.53
N PHE A 117 3.19 -9.55 0.37
CA PHE A 117 2.93 -10.77 1.13
C PHE A 117 3.96 -11.87 0.84
N LEU A 118 4.39 -12.01 -0.41
CA LEU A 118 5.41 -12.99 -0.77
C LEU A 118 6.75 -12.72 -0.07
N TYR A 119 7.08 -11.44 0.13
CA TYR A 119 8.29 -11.01 0.82
C TYR A 119 8.33 -11.38 2.30
N HIS A 120 7.20 -11.67 2.94
CA HIS A 120 7.19 -12.29 4.28
C HIS A 120 7.85 -13.67 4.30
N PHE A 121 7.83 -14.39 3.18
CA PHE A 121 8.29 -15.78 3.10
C PHE A 121 9.63 -15.90 2.40
N LYS A 122 9.84 -15.15 1.30
CA LYS A 122 11.07 -15.23 0.50
C LYS A 122 11.36 -13.98 -0.31
N TYR A 123 12.65 -13.74 -0.55
CA TYR A 123 13.09 -12.81 -1.58
C TYR A 123 12.86 -13.41 -2.97
N THR A 124 12.46 -12.58 -3.93
CA THR A 124 12.38 -12.98 -5.34
C THR A 124 12.60 -11.79 -6.27
N THR A 125 13.21 -12.05 -7.42
CA THR A 125 13.26 -11.14 -8.57
C THR A 125 12.52 -11.72 -9.79
N GLN A 126 11.89 -12.89 -9.64
CA GLN A 126 11.17 -13.57 -10.70
C GLN A 126 10.08 -12.66 -11.27
N GLN A 127 10.03 -12.52 -12.59
CA GLN A 127 8.94 -11.82 -13.27
C GLN A 127 7.64 -12.61 -13.17
N PHE A 128 6.57 -11.95 -12.76
CA PHE A 128 5.21 -12.49 -12.78
C PHE A 128 4.40 -11.86 -13.92
N ASN A 129 3.67 -12.70 -14.65
CA ASN A 129 2.88 -12.24 -15.80
C ASN A 129 1.62 -11.50 -15.36
N ASN A 130 1.03 -11.89 -14.23
CA ASN A 130 -0.20 -11.33 -13.69
C ASN A 130 -0.29 -11.54 -12.17
N SER A 131 -1.25 -10.87 -11.54
CA SER A 131 -1.50 -10.97 -10.09
C SER A 131 -1.93 -12.37 -9.63
N ASN A 132 -2.52 -13.19 -10.50
CA ASN A 132 -2.93 -14.57 -10.14
C ASN A 132 -1.72 -15.49 -9.95
N GLU A 133 -0.59 -15.25 -10.63
CA GLU A 133 0.63 -16.04 -10.38
C GLU A 133 1.18 -15.80 -8.97
N LEU A 134 1.14 -14.55 -8.49
CA LEU A 134 1.48 -14.21 -7.11
C LEU A 134 0.53 -14.88 -6.11
N ALA A 135 -0.78 -14.81 -6.35
CA ALA A 135 -1.76 -15.47 -5.49
C ALA A 135 -1.55 -16.99 -5.42
N LYS A 136 -1.27 -17.65 -6.56
CA LYS A 136 -0.97 -19.09 -6.62
C LYS A 136 0.33 -19.47 -5.91
N GLU A 137 1.31 -18.59 -5.89
CA GLU A 137 2.55 -18.80 -5.15
C GLU A 137 2.28 -18.75 -3.64
N LEU A 138 1.52 -17.75 -3.18
CA LEU A 138 1.09 -17.63 -1.79
C LEU A 138 0.17 -18.77 -1.36
N GLU A 139 -0.72 -19.24 -2.23
CA GLU A 139 -1.55 -20.41 -2.01
C GLU A 139 -0.69 -21.65 -1.72
N ARG A 140 0.37 -21.86 -2.51
CA ARG A 140 1.31 -22.98 -2.31
C ARG A 140 2.15 -22.85 -1.03
N ILE A 141 2.46 -21.62 -0.60
CA ILE A 141 3.31 -21.37 0.57
C ILE A 141 2.51 -21.43 1.87
N CYS A 142 1.38 -20.75 1.93
CA CYS A 142 0.63 -20.56 3.17
C CYS A 142 -0.88 -20.77 3.04
N SER A 143 -1.37 -21.32 1.91
CA SER A 143 -2.81 -21.49 1.64
C SER A 143 -3.59 -20.15 1.62
N TYR A 144 -2.93 -19.07 1.17
CA TYR A 144 -3.60 -17.81 0.90
C TYR A 144 -4.63 -17.95 -0.24
N GLU A 145 -5.82 -17.39 -0.04
CA GLU A 145 -6.83 -17.27 -1.10
C GLU A 145 -7.21 -15.80 -1.31
N LYS A 146 -7.19 -15.32 -2.56
CA LYS A 146 -7.68 -13.97 -2.92
C LYS A 146 -9.20 -13.95 -3.08
N THR A 147 -9.93 -14.41 -2.06
CA THR A 147 -11.40 -14.45 -2.05
C THR A 147 -11.96 -13.62 -0.91
N GLU A 148 -13.09 -12.96 -1.12
CA GLU A 148 -13.72 -12.14 -0.07
C GLU A 148 -13.99 -12.94 1.21
N ASP A 149 -14.44 -14.19 1.09
CA ASP A 149 -14.66 -15.11 2.22
C ASP A 149 -13.38 -15.36 3.02
N PHE A 150 -12.25 -15.55 2.34
CA PHE A 150 -10.97 -15.74 2.99
C PHE A 150 -10.47 -14.47 3.68
N LEU A 151 -10.41 -13.35 2.95
CA LEU A 151 -9.87 -12.08 3.42
C LEU A 151 -10.69 -11.51 4.59
N SER A 152 -12.02 -11.69 4.56
CA SER A 152 -12.93 -11.15 5.57
C SER A 152 -13.07 -12.02 6.81
N ARG A 153 -13.01 -13.35 6.67
CA ARG A 153 -13.38 -14.29 7.75
C ARG A 153 -12.36 -15.39 8.00
N LYS A 154 -11.95 -16.16 6.98
CA LYS A 154 -11.15 -17.38 7.22
C LYS A 154 -9.76 -17.07 7.77
N CYS A 155 -9.09 -16.04 7.26
CA CYS A 155 -7.72 -15.72 7.68
C CYS A 155 -7.64 -15.04 9.05
N LYS A 156 -8.76 -14.55 9.62
CA LYS A 156 -8.82 -13.85 10.91
C LYS A 156 -7.84 -12.67 11.03
N GLY A 157 -7.60 -11.97 9.91
CA GLY A 157 -6.70 -10.83 9.80
C GLY A 157 -5.42 -11.21 9.05
N LEU A 158 -5.21 -10.59 7.88
CA LEU A 158 -4.15 -10.95 6.94
C LEU A 158 -2.75 -10.86 7.53
N HIS A 159 -2.42 -9.81 8.28
CA HIS A 159 -1.12 -9.68 8.92
C HIS A 159 -0.82 -10.85 9.87
N ASN A 160 -1.75 -11.14 10.79
CA ASN A 160 -1.60 -12.26 11.73
C ASN A 160 -1.59 -13.61 11.01
N PHE A 161 -2.37 -13.77 9.95
CA PHE A 161 -2.35 -14.96 9.11
C PHE A 161 -0.97 -15.19 8.49
N LEU A 162 -0.33 -14.16 7.92
CA LEU A 162 1.01 -14.28 7.36
C LEU A 162 2.01 -14.72 8.43
N LEU A 163 1.99 -14.08 9.61
CA LEU A 163 2.89 -14.43 10.71
C LEU A 163 2.65 -15.85 11.26
N ALA A 164 1.39 -16.26 11.37
CA ALA A 164 1.03 -17.60 11.85
C ALA A 164 1.46 -18.73 10.89
N ASN A 165 1.74 -18.41 9.63
CA ASN A 165 2.18 -19.36 8.61
C ASN A 165 3.68 -19.21 8.28
N GLU A 166 4.50 -18.84 9.28
CA GLU A 166 5.96 -18.68 9.15
C GLU A 166 6.42 -17.45 8.36
N GLY A 167 5.51 -16.52 8.06
CA GLY A 167 5.86 -15.22 7.51
C GLY A 167 6.52 -14.32 8.56
N ASP A 168 7.39 -13.42 8.12
CA ASP A 168 8.13 -12.52 9.00
C ASP A 168 8.06 -11.08 8.45
N LEU A 169 7.68 -10.12 9.30
CA LEU A 169 7.54 -8.71 8.92
C LEU A 169 8.91 -8.04 8.67
N ASP A 170 9.91 -8.30 9.51
CA ASP A 170 11.24 -7.72 9.36
C ASP A 170 11.89 -8.25 8.07
N LYS A 171 11.70 -9.54 7.78
CA LYS A 171 12.08 -10.16 6.51
C LYS A 171 11.35 -9.52 5.32
N ALA A 172 10.06 -9.22 5.46
CA ALA A 172 9.30 -8.55 4.39
C ALA A 172 9.84 -7.14 4.10
N ILE A 173 10.17 -6.39 5.15
CA ILE A 173 10.80 -5.07 5.04
C ILE A 173 12.14 -5.19 4.30
N GLU A 174 13.05 -6.05 4.76
CA GLU A 174 14.37 -6.24 4.13
C GLU A 174 14.24 -6.66 2.65
N ASN A 175 13.35 -7.60 2.35
CA ASN A 175 13.12 -8.07 0.99
C ASN A 175 12.53 -6.98 0.09
N SER A 176 11.62 -6.16 0.61
CA SER A 176 11.05 -5.01 -0.09
C SER A 176 12.12 -3.97 -0.42
N GLU A 177 12.96 -3.56 0.55
CA GLU A 177 14.08 -2.65 0.32
C GLU A 177 15.06 -3.19 -0.73
N LYS A 178 15.46 -4.46 -0.56
CA LYS A 178 16.35 -5.15 -1.49
C LYS A 178 15.77 -5.19 -2.90
N SER A 179 14.45 -5.36 -3.03
CA SER A 179 13.78 -5.40 -4.32
C SER A 179 13.88 -4.07 -5.07
N ILE A 180 13.75 -2.93 -4.36
CA ILE A 180 13.87 -1.57 -4.91
C ILE A 180 15.32 -1.27 -5.30
N LEU A 181 16.28 -1.65 -4.46
CA LEU A 181 17.70 -1.45 -4.74
C LEU A 181 18.16 -2.25 -5.97
N SER A 182 17.82 -3.55 -6.03
CA SER A 182 18.12 -4.42 -7.18
C SER A 182 17.43 -3.91 -8.44
N LYS A 183 16.16 -3.47 -8.33
CA LYS A 183 15.40 -2.87 -9.44
C LYS A 183 16.20 -1.73 -10.09
N SER A 184 16.65 -0.78 -9.28
CA SER A 184 17.41 0.38 -9.76
C SER A 184 18.78 -0.01 -10.34
N LYS A 185 19.51 -0.92 -9.68
CA LYS A 185 20.84 -1.35 -10.11
C LYS A 185 20.83 -2.12 -11.44
N GLU A 186 19.79 -2.93 -11.66
CA GLU A 186 19.68 -3.83 -12.81
C GLU A 186 18.82 -3.26 -13.96
N GLY A 187 18.18 -2.09 -13.77
CA GLY A 187 17.23 -1.54 -14.75
C GLY A 187 15.98 -2.41 -14.95
N ARG A 188 15.59 -3.17 -13.93
CA ARG A 188 14.43 -4.08 -13.94
C ARG A 188 13.15 -3.28 -13.70
N GLU A 189 12.04 -3.63 -14.35
CA GLU A 189 10.74 -2.92 -14.20
C GLU A 189 9.60 -3.83 -13.70
N HIS A 190 9.96 -4.95 -13.07
CA HIS A 190 9.03 -5.92 -12.49
C HIS A 190 9.45 -6.30 -11.06
N THR A 191 8.58 -6.95 -10.29
CA THR A 191 8.88 -7.63 -9.01
C THR A 191 9.52 -6.71 -7.95
N TYR A 192 8.77 -5.71 -7.51
CA TYR A 192 9.20 -4.81 -6.44
C TYR A 192 8.00 -4.38 -5.58
N SER A 193 8.30 -3.89 -4.39
CA SER A 193 7.30 -3.30 -3.48
C SER A 193 7.91 -2.13 -2.75
N GLU A 194 7.20 -1.00 -2.69
CA GLU A 194 7.55 0.17 -1.87
C GLU A 194 6.98 0.09 -0.44
N MET A 195 6.51 -1.08 0.00
CA MET A 195 5.87 -1.23 1.31
C MET A 195 6.84 -1.06 2.49
N ALA A 196 8.14 -1.32 2.34
CA ALA A 196 9.13 -0.94 3.36
C ALA A 196 9.06 0.56 3.68
N ASP A 197 9.03 1.43 2.66
CA ASP A 197 8.88 2.88 2.83
C ASP A 197 7.55 3.24 3.50
N PHE A 198 6.46 2.54 3.19
CA PHE A 198 5.19 2.72 3.86
C PHE A 198 5.30 2.41 5.36
N PHE A 199 5.89 1.25 5.71
CA PHE A 199 6.08 0.85 7.11
C PHE A 199 6.99 1.82 7.86
N TYR A 200 8.04 2.32 7.22
CA TYR A 200 8.87 3.36 7.80
C TYR A 200 8.11 4.63 8.12
N GLU A 201 7.09 5.02 7.36
CA GLU A 201 6.26 6.18 7.70
C GLU A 201 5.25 5.89 8.82
N VAL A 202 4.57 4.75 8.80
CA VAL A 202 3.47 4.47 9.75
C VAL A 202 3.96 3.93 11.11
N MET A 203 5.22 3.52 11.21
CA MET A 203 5.86 3.07 12.45
C MET A 203 6.72 4.14 13.13
N LYS A 204 6.91 5.33 12.55
CA LYS A 204 7.64 6.43 13.23
C LYS A 204 6.92 6.79 14.54
N LYS A 205 7.69 6.92 15.62
CA LYS A 205 7.21 7.35 16.94
C LYS A 205 7.11 8.87 17.05
#